data_AF-A0A815YFF3-F1
#
_entry.id   AF-A0A815YFF3-F1
#
_cell.length_a   1.000
_cell.length_b   1.000
_cell.length_c   1.000
_cell.angle_alpha   90.00
_cell.angle_beta   90.00
_cell.angle_gamma   90.00
#
_symmetry.space_group_name_H-M   'P 1'
#
loop_
_entity.id
_entity.type
_entity.pdbx_description
1 polymer ?
#
loop_
_entity_poly.entity_id
_entity_poly.type
_entity_poly.pdbx_seq_one_letter_code
_entity_poly.pdbx_strand_id
1 'polypeptide(L)'
;RLSEYGRKTTIQLIQPYYELDQFLIFIEKNLPLLKSLENRYLTNNKNDTTIRYLFLERIHYNLLSQWQLSDVIRSSIQTWDDIVTNRSLFLD
;
A
#
# COMPACT_ATOMS: atom_id res chain seq x y z
N ARG A 1 -15.67 -26.65 11.03
CA ARG A 1 -14.59 -25.89 11.72
C ARG A 1 -13.32 -26.12 10.93
N LEU A 2 -12.76 -25.09 10.29
CA LEU A 2 -11.43 -25.21 9.67
C LEU A 2 -10.41 -25.55 10.76
N SER A 3 -9.51 -26.50 10.49
CA SER A 3 -8.38 -26.79 11.37
C SER A 3 -7.51 -25.53 11.53
N GLU A 4 -6.74 -25.43 12.62
CA GLU A 4 -5.84 -24.28 12.82
C GLU A 4 -4.90 -24.06 11.64
N TYR A 5 -4.46 -25.15 10.98
CA TYR A 5 -3.68 -25.10 9.74
C TYR A 5 -4.47 -24.44 8.60
N GLY A 6 -5.70 -24.90 8.34
CA GLY A 6 -6.56 -24.30 7.32
C GLY A 6 -6.84 -22.82 7.57
N ARG A 7 -7.08 -22.41 8.82
CA ARG A 7 -7.27 -20.99 9.18
C ARG A 7 -6.03 -20.14 8.90
N LYS A 8 -4.82 -20.65 9.21
CA LYS A 8 -3.56 -19.94 8.94
C LYS A 8 -3.33 -19.75 7.44
N THR A 9 -3.53 -20.79 6.64
CA THR A 9 -3.36 -20.70 5.18
C THR A 9 -4.40 -19.77 4.53
N THR A 10 -5.65 -19.80 5.00
CA THR A 10 -6.69 -18.89 4.49
C THR A 10 -6.40 -17.43 4.84
N ILE A 11 -5.92 -17.13 6.05
CA ILE A 11 -5.51 -15.77 6.44
C ILE A 11 -4.33 -15.28 5.59
N GLN A 12 -3.36 -16.16 5.33
CA GLN A 12 -2.20 -15.86 4.48
C GLN A 12 -2.59 -15.52 3.03
N LEU A 13 -3.53 -16.26 2.45
CA LEU A 13 -3.98 -16.02 1.07
C LEU A 13 -4.89 -14.78 0.92
N ILE A 14 -5.55 -14.37 1.99
CA ILE A 14 -6.46 -13.22 1.98
C ILE A 14 -5.71 -11.89 2.11
N GLN A 15 -4.54 -11.89 2.74
CA GLN A 15 -3.77 -10.67 3.02
C GLN A 15 -3.46 -9.82 1.76
N PRO A 16 -3.01 -10.38 0.62
CA PRO A 16 -2.78 -9.59 -0.59
C PRO A 16 -4.03 -8.83 -1.08
N TYR A 17 -5.22 -9.41 -0.92
CA TYR A 17 -6.47 -8.77 -1.32
C TYR A 17 -6.84 -7.59 -0.42
N TYR A 18 -6.57 -7.70 0.89
CA TYR A 18 -6.75 -6.56 1.81
C TYR A 18 -5.76 -5.44 1.51
N GLU A 19 -4.51 -5.75 1.19
CA GLU A 19 -3.51 -4.72 0.85
C GLU A 19 -3.85 -4.01 -0.46
N LEU A 20 -4.41 -4.73 -1.43
CA LEU A 20 -4.95 -4.13 -2.66
C LEU A 20 -6.11 -3.16 -2.36
N ASP A 21 -7.07 -3.56 -1.51
CA ASP A 21 -8.20 -2.69 -1.15
C ASP A 21 -7.73 -1.43 -0.41
N GLN A 22 -6.79 -1.57 0.53
CA GLN A 22 -6.14 -0.44 1.20
C GLN A 22 -5.46 0.52 0.21
N PHE A 23 -4.75 -0.04 -0.79
CA PHE A 23 -4.12 0.75 -1.84
C PHE A 23 -5.13 1.50 -2.69
N LEU A 24 -6.22 0.85 -3.13
CA LEU A 24 -7.26 1.49 -3.93
C LEU A 24 -7.92 2.65 -3.18
N ILE A 25 -8.26 2.44 -1.90
CA ILE A 25 -8.81 3.49 -1.04
C ILE A 25 -7.80 4.64 -0.86
N PHE A 26 -6.51 4.34 -0.71
CA PHE A 26 -5.47 5.35 -0.62
C PHE A 26 -5.38 6.20 -1.90
N ILE A 27 -5.36 5.57 -3.07
CA ILE A 27 -5.33 6.27 -4.36
C ILE A 27 -6.56 7.14 -4.53
N GLU A 28 -7.75 6.63 -4.24
CA GLU A 28 -9.00 7.38 -4.37
C GLU A 28 -8.99 8.65 -3.49
N LYS A 29 -8.57 8.53 -2.22
CA LYS A 29 -8.48 9.67 -1.29
C LYS A 29 -7.41 10.69 -1.67
N ASN A 30 -6.37 10.26 -2.38
CA ASN A 30 -5.25 11.11 -2.79
C ASN A 30 -5.29 11.52 -4.26
N LEU A 31 -6.31 11.10 -5.02
CA LEU A 31 -6.48 11.42 -6.43
C LEU A 31 -6.40 12.93 -6.74
N PRO A 32 -6.99 13.84 -5.93
CA PRO A 32 -6.85 15.28 -6.17
C PRO A 32 -5.39 15.77 -6.01
N LEU A 33 -4.66 15.18 -5.06
CA LEU A 33 -3.27 15.52 -4.77
C LEU A 33 -2.34 14.99 -5.87
N LEU A 34 -2.59 13.77 -6.34
CA LEU A 34 -1.92 13.14 -7.49
C LEU A 34 -2.11 13.97 -8.77
N LYS A 35 -3.36 14.33 -9.10
CA LYS A 35 -3.66 15.20 -10.26
C LYS A 35 -2.98 16.56 -10.15
N SER A 36 -2.86 17.11 -8.94
CA SER A 36 -2.14 18.36 -8.70
C SER A 36 -0.64 18.22 -8.96
N LEU A 37 -0.02 17.06 -8.64
CA LEU A 37 1.38 16.77 -8.93
C LEU A 37 1.60 16.51 -10.43
N GLU A 38 0.72 15.76 -11.09
CA GLU A 38 0.79 15.43 -12.53
C GLU A 38 0.64 16.68 -13.40
N ASN A 39 -0.39 17.50 -13.15
CA ASN A 39 -0.60 18.77 -13.85
C ASN A 39 0.57 19.76 -13.67
N ARG A 40 1.42 19.56 -12.65
CA ARG A 40 2.60 20.39 -12.40
C ARG A 40 3.84 20.00 -13.20
N TYR A 41 4.02 18.72 -13.55
CA TYR A 41 5.00 18.35 -14.60
C TYR A 41 4.73 19.10 -15.90
N LEU A 42 3.46 19.44 -16.15
CA LEU A 42 3.02 20.19 -17.33
C LEU A 42 3.09 21.73 -17.14
N THR A 43 3.09 22.25 -15.91
CA THR A 43 2.89 23.70 -15.64
C THR A 43 3.98 24.41 -14.81
N ASN A 44 5.05 23.71 -14.39
CA ASN A 44 6.32 24.28 -13.91
C ASN A 44 6.18 25.31 -12.75
N ASN A 45 5.52 24.92 -11.66
CA ASN A 45 5.12 25.83 -10.57
C ASN A 45 5.90 25.60 -9.25
N LYS A 46 6.38 26.68 -8.59
CA LYS A 46 7.39 26.68 -7.49
C LYS A 46 6.91 26.27 -6.08
N ASN A 47 5.61 26.08 -5.83
CA ASN A 47 5.05 25.64 -4.52
C ASN A 47 5.14 24.10 -4.29
N ASP A 48 6.26 23.51 -4.71
CA ASP A 48 6.40 22.09 -5.02
C ASP A 48 6.73 21.21 -3.80
N THR A 49 7.69 21.66 -3.00
CA THR A 49 8.26 20.89 -1.89
C THR A 49 7.23 20.55 -0.81
N THR A 50 6.33 21.49 -0.48
CA THR A 50 5.28 21.28 0.53
C THR A 50 4.26 20.22 0.11
N ILE A 51 3.84 20.21 -1.15
CA ILE A 51 2.82 19.26 -1.61
C ILE A 51 3.43 17.86 -1.79
N ARG A 52 4.67 17.78 -2.28
CA ARG A 52 5.42 16.52 -2.31
C ARG A 52 5.66 15.96 -0.90
N TYR A 53 6.02 16.82 0.05
CA TYR A 53 6.14 16.45 1.46
C TYR A 53 4.83 15.89 2.00
N LEU A 54 3.71 16.59 1.80
CA LEU A 54 2.38 16.14 2.22
C LEU A 54 1.98 14.81 1.57
N PHE A 55 2.32 14.58 0.31
CA PHE A 55 2.03 13.31 -0.37
C PHE A 55 2.85 12.16 0.21
N LEU A 56 4.16 12.34 0.42
CA LEU A 56 5.04 11.35 1.03
C LEU A 56 4.66 11.05 2.49
N GLU A 57 4.25 12.07 3.23
CA GLU A 57 3.73 11.94 4.59
C GLU A 57 2.46 11.07 4.61
N ARG A 58 1.55 11.28 3.65
CA ARG A 58 0.35 10.45 3.50
C ARG A 58 0.67 9.00 3.12
N ILE A 59 1.67 8.75 2.27
CA ILE A 59 2.14 7.39 1.97
C ILE A 59 2.58 6.70 3.27
N HIS A 60 3.40 7.37 4.08
CA HIS A 60 3.89 6.81 5.34
C HIS A 60 2.75 6.52 6.33
N TYR A 61 1.92 7.52 6.63
CA TYR A 61 0.93 7.40 7.70
C TYR A 61 -0.32 6.62 7.31
N ASN A 62 -0.72 6.64 6.03
CA ASN A 62 -1.99 6.04 5.62
C ASN A 62 -1.84 4.70 4.88
N LEU A 63 -0.68 4.40 4.30
CA LEU A 63 -0.45 3.18 3.54
C LEU A 63 0.59 2.27 4.20
N LEU A 64 1.82 2.76 4.38
CA LEU A 64 2.93 1.94 4.91
C LEU A 64 2.71 1.51 6.38
N SER A 65 2.06 2.35 7.18
CA SER A 65 1.69 2.00 8.56
C SER A 65 0.70 0.83 8.64
N GLN A 66 -0.17 0.69 7.64
CA GLN A 66 -1.17 -0.38 7.55
C GLN A 66 -0.56 -1.68 7.03
N TRP A 67 0.52 -1.57 6.25
CA TRP A 67 1.28 -2.69 5.70
C TRP A 67 2.34 -3.25 6.66
N GLN A 68 2.38 -2.78 7.92
CA GLN A 68 3.21 -3.41 8.93
C GLN A 68 2.72 -4.84 9.18
N LEU A 69 3.48 -5.80 8.66
CA LEU A 69 3.25 -7.22 8.91
C LEU A 69 3.43 -7.46 10.41
N SER A 70 2.35 -7.84 11.10
CA SER A 70 2.51 -8.34 12.46
C SER A 70 3.45 -9.54 12.44
N ASP A 71 4.47 -9.55 13.31
CA ASP A 71 5.51 -10.59 13.46
C ASP A 71 4.99 -12.04 13.62
N VAL A 72 3.67 -12.21 13.68
CA VAL A 72 2.95 -13.42 14.05
C VAL A 72 2.65 -14.32 12.85
N ILE A 73 2.69 -13.83 11.61
CA ILE A 73 2.45 -14.68 10.43
C ILE A 73 3.80 -15.22 9.94
N ARG A 74 4.17 -16.40 10.44
CA ARG A 74 5.11 -17.30 9.73
C ARG A 74 4.45 -17.75 8.42
N SER A 75 4.36 -16.85 7.44
CA SER A 75 3.89 -17.14 6.09
C SER A 75 4.87 -18.07 5.39
N SER A 76 4.37 -18.86 4.45
CA SER A 76 5.26 -19.55 3.52
C SER A 76 6.10 -18.51 2.76
N ILE A 77 7.27 -18.91 2.28
CA ILE A 77 8.15 -18.06 1.45
C ILE A 77 7.38 -17.52 0.24
N GLN A 78 6.52 -18.35 -0.35
CA GLN A 78 5.69 -17.98 -1.50
C GLN A 78 4.72 -16.84 -1.19
N THR A 79 4.00 -16.90 -0.06
CA THR A 79 3.08 -15.82 0.31
C THR A 79 3.84 -14.52 0.62
N TRP A 80 5.03 -14.62 1.20
CA TRP A 80 5.89 -13.45 1.39
C TRP A 80 6.34 -12.84 0.07
N ASP A 81 6.72 -13.66 -0.91
CA ASP A 81 7.13 -13.21 -2.24
C ASP A 81 5.98 -12.48 -2.95
N ASP A 82 4.76 -13.04 -2.91
CA ASP A 82 3.56 -12.41 -3.47
C ASP A 82 3.27 -11.05 -2.82
N ILE A 83 3.34 -10.96 -1.48
CA ILE A 83 3.10 -9.71 -0.74
C ILE A 83 4.14 -8.65 -1.09
N VAL A 84 5.43 -9.00 -1.05
CA VAL A 84 6.52 -8.05 -1.32
C VAL A 84 6.50 -7.59 -2.76
N THR A 85 6.24 -8.49 -3.71
CA THR A 85 6.13 -8.16 -5.14
C THR A 85 4.97 -7.20 -5.39
N ASN A 86 3.79 -7.46 -4.83
CA ASN A 86 2.63 -6.58 -4.99
C ASN A 86 2.85 -5.20 -4.37
N ARG A 87 3.45 -5.13 -3.17
CA ARG A 87 3.79 -3.85 -2.54
C ARG A 87 4.79 -3.04 -3.36
N SER A 88 5.77 -3.73 -3.95
CA SER A 88 6.76 -3.08 -4.81
C SER A 88 6.08 -2.50 -6.06
N LEU A 89 5.15 -3.25 -6.67
CA LEU A 89 4.34 -2.78 -7.79
C LEU A 89 3.43 -1.58 -7.43
N PHE A 90 2.88 -1.54 -6.21
CA PHE A 90 2.01 -0.44 -5.78
C PHE A 90 2.77 0.85 -5.45
N LEU A 91 4.06 0.74 -5.10
CA LEU A 91 4.91 1.88 -4.78
C LEU A 91 5.63 2.46 -6.01
N ASP A 92 5.80 1.64 -7.06
CA ASP A 92 6.21 2.08 -8.39
C ASP A 92 5.11 2.92 -9.06
#